data_AF-A0A218QM25-F1
#
_entry.id   AF-A0A218QM25-F1
#
_cell.length_a   1.000
_cell.length_b   1.000
_cell.length_c   1.000
_cell.angle_alpha   90.00
_cell.angle_beta   90.00
_cell.angle_gamma   90.00
#
_symmetry.space_group_name_H-M   'P 1'
#
loop_
_entity.id
_entity.type
_entity.pdbx_description
1 polymer ?
#
loop_
_entity_poly.entity_id
_entity_poly.type
_entity_poly.pdbx_seq_one_letter_code
_entity_poly.pdbx_strand_id
1 'polypeptide(L)'
;MQTILILTANPKDTSRLRLDQEVRDIKEGLQRAKNRDQFVVESNFAVRPRDIQRTMLEINPSIVHFSGHGTQDEGLVFEDETGSTKLVDGEALAGLFALFAEQLECVVLNGCYSEVQALAIAQHINYVIGMKKAIADKAAIEFAVGFYDALGAGRTVEFAHKLGCAAIRLAGVPEQLTPILLNNKRNIDSFLDLPNEPAPEELNDSDREILTELLIRSGRAEYSARKALCIRIGIEANQLGFLRQSTDADFALELIDYLHTTDDKQALGKICKELEVVFKRGKYAADLESIKSKLKTQL
;
A
#
# COMPACT_ATOMS: atom_id res chain seq x y z
N MET A 1 -14.10 -25.26 9.46
CA MET A 1 -13.10 -25.66 8.45
C MET A 1 -12.96 -24.49 7.50
N GLN A 2 -11.74 -24.00 7.29
CA GLN A 2 -11.43 -22.84 6.47
C GLN A 2 -11.00 -23.31 5.09
N THR A 3 -11.53 -22.69 4.04
CA THR A 3 -11.17 -23.01 2.66
C THR A 3 -10.28 -21.90 2.12
N ILE A 4 -9.09 -22.29 1.66
CA ILE A 4 -8.13 -21.43 0.99
C ILE A 4 -8.29 -21.66 -0.51
N LEU A 5 -8.68 -20.62 -1.23
CA LEU A 5 -8.72 -20.61 -2.68
C LEU A 5 -7.47 -19.94 -3.24
N ILE A 6 -6.62 -20.72 -3.90
CA ILE A 6 -5.43 -20.22 -4.59
C ILE A 6 -5.75 -20.01 -6.07
N LEU A 7 -5.65 -18.77 -6.52
CA LEU A 7 -5.85 -18.34 -7.90
C LEU A 7 -4.49 -17.99 -8.51
N THR A 8 -4.15 -18.61 -9.63
CA THR A 8 -2.89 -18.34 -10.33
C THR A 8 -3.12 -17.93 -11.77
N ALA A 9 -2.41 -16.91 -12.23
CA ALA A 9 -2.45 -16.44 -13.61
C ALA A 9 -1.05 -16.10 -14.13
N ASN A 10 -0.72 -16.62 -15.31
CA ASN A 10 0.59 -16.43 -15.95
C ASN A 10 0.40 -16.38 -17.47
N PRO A 11 -0.14 -15.28 -18.01
CA PRO A 11 -0.48 -15.19 -19.43
C PRO A 11 0.73 -15.43 -20.33
N LYS A 12 0.49 -15.96 -21.54
CA LYS A 12 1.53 -16.43 -22.47
C LYS A 12 2.49 -15.34 -22.93
N ASP A 13 2.06 -14.09 -22.90
CA ASP A 13 2.78 -12.88 -23.29
C ASP A 13 3.56 -12.25 -22.12
N THR A 14 3.60 -12.88 -20.95
CA THR A 14 4.34 -12.42 -19.76
C THR A 14 5.57 -13.29 -19.45
N SER A 15 6.43 -12.80 -18.55
CA SER A 15 7.56 -13.59 -18.06
C SER A 15 7.06 -14.73 -17.17
N ARG A 16 7.67 -15.91 -17.32
CA ARG A 16 7.18 -17.10 -16.61
C ARG A 16 7.53 -17.05 -15.12
N LEU A 17 6.52 -17.03 -14.26
CA LEU A 17 6.62 -17.26 -12.81
C LEU A 17 6.50 -18.75 -12.44
N ARG A 18 7.01 -19.14 -11.26
CA ARG A 18 6.92 -20.52 -10.74
C ARG A 18 5.72 -20.69 -9.81
N LEU A 19 4.53 -20.39 -10.34
CA LEU A 19 3.29 -20.41 -9.56
C LEU A 19 2.92 -21.83 -9.07
N ASP A 20 3.30 -22.85 -9.85
CA ASP A 20 3.16 -24.26 -9.49
C ASP A 20 4.01 -24.63 -8.27
N GLN A 21 5.22 -24.09 -8.20
CA GLN A 21 6.11 -24.26 -7.05
C GLN A 21 5.47 -23.65 -5.78
N GLU A 22 4.96 -22.42 -5.88
CA GLU A 22 4.31 -21.75 -4.76
C GLU A 22 3.11 -22.56 -4.23
N VAL A 23 2.20 -22.98 -5.13
CA VAL A 23 1.02 -23.78 -4.77
C VAL A 23 1.43 -25.09 -4.11
N ARG A 24 2.46 -25.78 -4.65
CA ARG A 24 2.96 -27.02 -4.07
C ARG A 24 3.47 -26.81 -2.65
N ASP A 25 4.33 -25.81 -2.45
CA ASP A 25 4.99 -25.59 -1.17
C ASP A 25 3.99 -25.15 -0.09
N ILE A 26 2.99 -24.33 -0.44
CA ILE A 26 1.87 -23.98 0.45
C ILE A 26 1.11 -25.25 0.89
N LYS A 27 0.74 -26.11 -0.07
CA LYS A 27 0.03 -27.36 0.22
C LYS A 27 0.85 -28.29 1.12
N GLU A 28 2.14 -28.45 0.84
CA GLU A 28 3.03 -29.27 1.66
C GLU A 28 3.19 -28.72 3.08
N GLY A 29 3.30 -27.40 3.25
CA GLY A 29 3.38 -26.74 4.55
C GLY A 29 2.12 -27.00 5.39
N LEU A 30 0.95 -26.74 4.81
CA LEU A 30 -0.35 -26.97 5.46
C LEU A 30 -0.60 -28.45 5.80
N GLN A 31 -0.21 -29.38 4.93
CA GLN A 31 -0.36 -30.82 5.20
C GLN A 31 0.48 -31.29 6.40
N ARG A 32 1.64 -30.68 6.64
CA ARG A 32 2.52 -31.00 7.77
C ARG A 32 2.13 -30.25 9.06
N ALA A 33 1.23 -29.27 8.96
CA ALA A 33 0.90 -28.39 10.05
C ALA A 33 0.09 -29.07 11.16
N LYS A 34 0.23 -28.55 12.39
CA LYS A 34 -0.46 -29.07 13.58
C LYS A 34 -1.97 -29.10 13.40
N ASN A 35 -2.53 -28.05 12.79
CA ASN A 35 -3.97 -27.89 12.58
C ASN A 35 -4.39 -28.16 11.13
N ARG A 36 -3.69 -29.05 10.41
CA ARG A 36 -3.95 -29.35 8.99
C ARG A 36 -5.42 -29.65 8.69
N ASP A 37 -6.12 -30.34 9.59
CA ASP A 37 -7.52 -30.75 9.41
C ASP A 37 -8.51 -29.57 9.50
N GLN A 38 -8.03 -28.36 9.81
CA GLN A 38 -8.83 -27.13 9.79
C GLN A 38 -8.85 -26.46 8.41
N PHE A 39 -7.99 -26.86 7.48
CA PHE A 39 -7.80 -26.19 6.19
C PHE A 39 -8.10 -27.13 5.02
N VAL A 40 -8.78 -26.60 4.01
CA VAL A 40 -8.92 -27.20 2.68
C VAL A 40 -8.30 -26.24 1.66
N VAL A 41 -7.46 -26.76 0.76
CA VAL A 41 -6.78 -25.94 -0.26
C VAL A 41 -7.31 -26.30 -1.64
N GLU A 42 -8.02 -25.36 -2.24
CA GLU A 42 -8.47 -25.40 -3.63
C GLU A 42 -7.55 -24.55 -4.50
N SER A 43 -7.33 -24.95 -5.75
CA SER A 43 -6.38 -24.24 -6.61
C SER A 43 -6.86 -24.19 -8.06
N ASN A 44 -6.94 -22.98 -8.60
CA ASN A 44 -7.28 -22.73 -9.99
C ASN A 44 -6.08 -22.09 -10.70
N PHE A 45 -5.78 -22.62 -11.88
CA PHE A 45 -4.68 -22.16 -12.73
C PHE A 45 -5.22 -21.49 -13.98
N ALA A 46 -4.39 -20.63 -14.60
CA ALA A 46 -4.76 -19.89 -15.80
C ALA A 46 -6.08 -19.10 -15.60
N VAL A 47 -6.21 -18.45 -14.43
CA VAL A 47 -7.46 -17.82 -14.00
C VAL A 47 -7.78 -16.63 -14.87
N ARG A 48 -9.01 -16.61 -15.40
CA ARG A 48 -9.62 -15.45 -16.07
C ARG A 48 -10.56 -14.73 -15.09
N PRO A 49 -10.91 -13.45 -15.34
CA PRO A 49 -11.78 -12.70 -14.43
C PRO A 49 -13.14 -13.38 -14.14
N ARG A 50 -13.74 -14.02 -15.16
CA ARG A 50 -14.99 -14.79 -15.03
C ARG A 50 -14.86 -16.00 -14.10
N ASP A 51 -13.67 -16.59 -14.02
CA ASP A 51 -13.43 -17.79 -13.23
C ASP A 51 -13.35 -17.45 -11.74
N ILE A 52 -12.89 -16.24 -11.39
CA ILE A 52 -12.91 -15.73 -10.01
C ILE A 52 -14.35 -15.75 -9.48
N GLN A 53 -15.29 -15.15 -10.21
CA GLN A 53 -16.70 -15.06 -9.80
C GLN A 53 -17.32 -16.44 -9.58
N ARG A 54 -17.13 -17.35 -10.55
CA ARG A 54 -17.64 -18.72 -10.47
C ARG A 54 -17.06 -19.47 -9.28
N THR A 55 -15.75 -19.38 -9.11
CA THR A 55 -15.05 -20.12 -8.06
C THR A 55 -15.40 -19.58 -6.68
N MET A 56 -15.58 -18.26 -6.53
CA MET A 56 -16.08 -17.65 -5.28
C MET A 56 -17.47 -18.18 -4.91
N LEU A 57 -18.38 -18.30 -5.88
CA LEU A 57 -19.73 -18.84 -5.65
C LEU A 57 -19.73 -20.34 -5.35
N GLU A 58 -18.90 -21.12 -6.04
CA GLU A 58 -18.84 -22.58 -5.91
C GLU A 58 -18.13 -23.03 -4.62
N ILE A 59 -17.03 -22.37 -4.27
CA ILE A 59 -16.14 -22.78 -3.18
C ILE A 59 -16.44 -22.05 -1.87
N ASN A 60 -16.96 -20.82 -1.96
CA ASN A 60 -17.24 -19.94 -0.82
C ASN A 60 -16.05 -19.85 0.17
N PRO A 61 -14.86 -19.41 -0.29
CA PRO A 61 -13.63 -19.49 0.48
C PRO A 61 -13.58 -18.47 1.63
N SER A 62 -12.84 -18.80 2.68
CA SER A 62 -12.52 -17.87 3.78
C SER A 62 -11.20 -17.14 3.56
N ILE A 63 -10.32 -17.68 2.71
CA ILE A 63 -9.06 -17.04 2.32
C ILE A 63 -8.92 -17.12 0.80
N VAL A 64 -8.61 -16.01 0.15
CA VAL A 64 -8.24 -15.97 -1.27
C VAL A 64 -6.77 -15.60 -1.39
N HIS A 65 -6.01 -16.40 -2.14
CA HIS A 65 -4.62 -16.16 -2.47
C HIS A 65 -4.49 -15.97 -3.97
N PHE A 66 -4.15 -14.78 -4.42
CA PHE A 66 -3.75 -14.54 -5.80
C PHE A 66 -2.24 -14.61 -5.91
N SER A 67 -1.73 -15.36 -6.89
CA SER A 67 -0.33 -15.33 -7.30
C SER A 67 -0.21 -15.15 -8.81
N GLY A 68 0.58 -14.16 -9.22
CA GLY A 68 0.72 -13.78 -10.62
C GLY A 68 1.38 -12.43 -10.78
N HIS A 69 1.32 -11.89 -11.99
CA HIS A 69 1.85 -10.56 -12.26
C HIS A 69 0.94 -9.47 -11.70
N GLY A 70 1.56 -8.35 -11.34
CA GLY A 70 0.88 -7.12 -10.99
C GLY A 70 1.60 -5.95 -11.65
N THR A 71 0.82 -4.94 -12.01
CA THR A 71 1.26 -3.72 -12.69
C THR A 71 0.77 -2.56 -11.84
N GLN A 72 1.69 -1.66 -11.46
CA GLN A 72 1.47 -0.49 -10.57
C GLN A 72 -0.01 -0.11 -10.35
N ASP A 73 -0.51 0.88 -11.09
CA ASP A 73 -1.87 1.38 -10.92
C ASP A 73 -2.86 0.67 -11.86
N GLU A 74 -2.37 -0.14 -12.79
CA GLU A 74 -3.20 -0.77 -13.82
C GLU A 74 -3.90 -2.05 -13.34
N GLY A 75 -3.44 -2.66 -12.24
CA GLY A 75 -4.13 -3.80 -11.61
C GLY A 75 -3.34 -5.10 -11.55
N LEU A 76 -4.09 -6.18 -11.33
CA LEU A 76 -3.57 -7.55 -11.36
C LEU A 76 -3.77 -8.15 -12.75
N VAL A 77 -2.83 -9.01 -13.14
CA VAL A 77 -2.78 -9.63 -14.47
C VAL A 77 -3.44 -11.00 -14.43
N PHE A 78 -4.49 -11.17 -15.23
CA PHE A 78 -5.22 -12.41 -15.44
C PHE A 78 -5.10 -12.87 -16.90
N GLU A 79 -5.63 -14.06 -17.21
CA GLU A 79 -5.78 -14.49 -18.60
C GLU A 79 -7.10 -14.00 -19.22
N ASP A 80 -7.08 -13.77 -20.52
CA ASP A 80 -8.27 -13.72 -21.37
C ASP A 80 -8.60 -15.09 -21.98
N GLU A 81 -9.55 -15.14 -22.91
CA GLU A 81 -9.98 -16.38 -23.57
C GLU A 81 -8.93 -16.97 -24.52
N THR A 82 -7.91 -16.19 -24.87
CA THR A 82 -6.77 -16.61 -25.70
C THR A 82 -5.56 -17.03 -24.88
N GLY A 83 -5.59 -16.78 -23.57
CA GLY A 83 -4.47 -16.95 -22.64
C GLY A 83 -3.47 -15.78 -22.69
N SER A 84 -3.91 -14.62 -23.17
CA SER A 84 -3.13 -13.37 -23.18
C SER A 84 -3.48 -12.50 -21.98
N THR A 85 -2.68 -11.46 -21.74
CA THR A 85 -2.85 -10.53 -20.62
C THR A 85 -4.23 -9.87 -20.60
N LYS A 86 -4.92 -10.00 -19.48
CA LYS A 86 -6.11 -9.23 -19.12
C LYS A 86 -5.90 -8.55 -17.77
N LEU A 87 -5.85 -7.23 -17.77
CA LEU A 87 -5.79 -6.44 -16.54
C LEU A 87 -7.16 -6.38 -15.86
N VAL A 88 -7.14 -6.47 -14.54
CA VAL A 88 -8.28 -6.22 -13.67
C VAL A 88 -7.83 -5.24 -12.59
N ASP A 89 -8.47 -4.08 -12.56
CA ASP A 89 -8.18 -3.03 -11.59
C ASP A 89 -8.62 -3.40 -10.16
N GLY A 90 -8.16 -2.61 -9.20
CA GLY A 90 -8.44 -2.83 -7.79
C GLY A 90 -9.90 -2.61 -7.41
N GLU A 91 -10.60 -1.67 -8.07
CA GLU A 91 -11.99 -1.36 -7.79
C GLU A 91 -12.91 -2.52 -8.17
N ALA A 92 -12.66 -3.16 -9.32
CA ALA A 92 -13.40 -4.33 -9.78
C ALA A 92 -13.23 -5.51 -8.81
N LEU A 93 -12.01 -5.74 -8.32
CA LEU A 93 -11.74 -6.80 -7.33
C LEU A 93 -12.38 -6.47 -5.97
N ALA A 94 -12.27 -5.23 -5.51
CA ALA A 94 -12.89 -4.78 -4.26
C ALA A 94 -14.41 -4.92 -4.31
N GLY A 95 -15.05 -4.48 -5.40
CA GLY A 95 -16.48 -4.61 -5.61
C GLY A 95 -16.95 -6.07 -5.64
N LEU A 96 -16.15 -6.97 -6.25
CA LEU A 96 -16.43 -8.40 -6.20
C LEU A 96 -16.32 -8.94 -4.77
N PHE A 97 -15.19 -8.73 -4.09
CA PHE A 97 -14.94 -9.29 -2.77
C PHE A 97 -15.85 -8.71 -1.68
N ALA A 98 -16.34 -7.48 -1.83
CA ALA A 98 -17.33 -6.88 -0.95
C ALA A 98 -18.62 -7.71 -0.87
N LEU A 99 -19.02 -8.39 -1.95
CA LEU A 99 -20.19 -9.29 -1.96
C LEU A 99 -19.99 -10.55 -1.11
N PHE A 100 -18.75 -10.87 -0.75
CA PHE A 100 -18.36 -12.04 0.03
C PHE A 100 -17.71 -11.66 1.37
N ALA A 101 -17.96 -10.44 1.88
CA ALA A 101 -17.29 -9.92 3.08
C ALA A 101 -17.68 -10.65 4.38
N GLU A 102 -18.83 -11.34 4.42
CA GLU A 102 -19.26 -12.08 5.62
C GLU A 102 -18.44 -13.38 5.83
N GLN A 103 -17.94 -13.97 4.75
CA GLN A 103 -17.20 -15.23 4.76
C GLN A 103 -15.70 -15.05 4.49
N LEU A 104 -15.33 -14.08 3.65
CA LEU A 104 -13.96 -13.86 3.21
C LEU A 104 -13.22 -13.06 4.28
N GLU A 105 -12.40 -13.74 5.07
CA GLU A 105 -11.68 -13.13 6.18
C GLU A 105 -10.34 -12.53 5.71
N CYS A 106 -9.68 -13.16 4.73
CA CYS A 106 -8.36 -12.76 4.30
C CYS A 106 -8.15 -12.84 2.77
N VAL A 107 -7.51 -11.82 2.21
CA VAL A 107 -7.05 -11.79 0.82
C VAL A 107 -5.53 -11.58 0.80
N VAL A 108 -4.82 -12.41 0.04
CA VAL A 108 -3.37 -12.30 -0.17
C VAL A 108 -3.11 -12.03 -1.65
N LEU A 109 -2.58 -10.86 -1.97
CA LEU A 109 -2.23 -10.45 -3.33
C LEU A 109 -0.72 -10.58 -3.55
N ASN A 110 -0.26 -11.78 -3.90
CA ASN A 110 1.14 -12.06 -4.18
C ASN A 110 1.49 -11.70 -5.64
N GLY A 111 1.46 -10.41 -5.93
CA GLY A 111 1.82 -9.83 -7.22
C GLY A 111 2.48 -8.47 -7.03
N CYS A 112 3.38 -8.09 -7.94
CA CYS A 112 4.11 -6.83 -7.84
C CYS A 112 3.17 -5.62 -7.75
N TYR A 113 3.51 -4.65 -6.89
CA TYR A 113 2.77 -3.39 -6.74
C TYR A 113 1.28 -3.55 -6.38
N SER A 114 0.90 -4.63 -5.70
CA SER A 114 -0.49 -4.91 -5.34
C SER A 114 -1.04 -4.08 -4.16
N GLU A 115 -0.28 -3.10 -3.64
CA GLU A 115 -0.72 -2.24 -2.51
C GLU A 115 -1.98 -1.43 -2.82
N VAL A 116 -2.08 -0.86 -4.03
CA VAL A 116 -3.25 -0.04 -4.43
C VAL A 116 -4.52 -0.90 -4.43
N GLN A 117 -4.45 -2.11 -4.97
CA GLN A 117 -5.56 -3.06 -5.00
C GLN A 117 -5.86 -3.57 -3.58
N ALA A 118 -4.83 -3.79 -2.77
CA ALA A 118 -5.00 -4.20 -1.38
C ALA A 118 -5.75 -3.13 -0.56
N LEU A 119 -5.44 -1.83 -0.76
CA LEU A 119 -6.14 -0.72 -0.11
C LEU A 119 -7.62 -0.67 -0.47
N ALA A 120 -7.96 -0.86 -1.75
CA ALA A 120 -9.36 -0.90 -2.20
C ALA A 120 -10.12 -2.06 -1.55
N ILE A 121 -9.54 -3.26 -1.53
CA ILE A 121 -10.18 -4.46 -0.95
C ILE A 121 -10.30 -4.37 0.58
N ALA A 122 -9.32 -3.75 1.24
CA ALA A 122 -9.27 -3.62 2.71
C ALA A 122 -10.39 -2.73 3.28
N GLN A 123 -11.11 -1.99 2.44
CA GLN A 123 -12.34 -1.28 2.86
C GLN A 123 -13.47 -2.25 3.22
N HIS A 124 -13.42 -3.48 2.70
CA HIS A 124 -14.48 -4.47 2.87
C HIS A 124 -14.01 -5.73 3.61
N ILE A 125 -12.75 -6.14 3.43
CA ILE A 125 -12.24 -7.42 3.96
C ILE A 125 -11.33 -7.21 5.17
N ASN A 126 -11.53 -8.02 6.21
CA ASN A 126 -10.83 -7.91 7.49
C ASN A 126 -9.31 -7.89 7.37
N TYR A 127 -8.73 -8.74 6.53
CA TYR A 127 -7.30 -8.81 6.33
C TYR A 127 -6.93 -8.82 4.86
N VAL A 128 -6.09 -7.88 4.44
CA VAL A 128 -5.59 -7.84 3.06
C VAL A 128 -4.09 -7.68 3.05
N ILE A 129 -3.41 -8.55 2.33
CA ILE A 129 -1.96 -8.51 2.14
C ILE A 129 -1.67 -8.10 0.71
N GLY A 130 -0.80 -7.11 0.53
CA GLY A 130 -0.33 -6.64 -0.77
C GLY A 130 1.17 -6.41 -0.79
N MET A 131 1.71 -6.05 -1.95
CA MET A 131 3.13 -5.80 -2.17
C MET A 131 3.34 -4.34 -2.54
N LYS A 132 4.12 -3.62 -1.73
CA LYS A 132 4.43 -2.18 -1.94
C LYS A 132 5.22 -1.87 -3.21
N LYS A 133 5.95 -2.86 -3.72
CA LYS A 133 6.84 -2.73 -4.86
C LYS A 133 6.99 -4.06 -5.58
N ALA A 134 7.81 -4.09 -6.62
CA ALA A 134 8.25 -5.34 -7.22
C ALA A 134 8.86 -6.28 -6.17
N ILE A 135 8.50 -7.57 -6.28
CA ILE A 135 8.99 -8.65 -5.42
C ILE A 135 9.56 -9.76 -6.30
N ALA A 136 10.68 -10.34 -5.91
CA ALA A 136 11.27 -11.48 -6.59
C ALA A 136 10.41 -12.74 -6.38
N ASP A 137 10.30 -13.59 -7.41
CA ASP A 137 9.57 -14.88 -7.36
C ASP A 137 9.98 -15.72 -6.13
N LYS A 138 11.28 -15.76 -5.80
CA LYS A 138 11.75 -16.44 -4.58
C LYS A 138 11.18 -15.81 -3.30
N ALA A 139 11.20 -14.48 -3.18
CA ALA A 139 10.67 -13.82 -1.98
C ALA A 139 9.16 -14.01 -1.86
N ALA A 140 8.42 -13.95 -2.97
CA ALA A 140 6.98 -14.23 -3.01
C ALA A 140 6.65 -15.65 -2.50
N ILE A 141 7.39 -16.66 -2.95
CA ILE A 141 7.22 -18.06 -2.51
C ILE A 141 7.54 -18.19 -1.01
N GLU A 142 8.69 -17.69 -0.55
CA GLU A 142 9.11 -17.79 0.85
C GLU A 142 8.14 -17.08 1.80
N PHE A 143 7.60 -15.94 1.38
CA PHE A 143 6.53 -15.25 2.10
C PHE A 143 5.29 -16.13 2.25
N ALA A 144 4.77 -16.67 1.14
CA ALA A 144 3.56 -17.45 1.14
C ALA A 144 3.70 -18.72 2.01
N VAL A 145 4.83 -19.44 1.88
CA VAL A 145 5.11 -20.62 2.71
C VAL A 145 5.16 -20.25 4.19
N GLY A 146 5.93 -19.23 4.57
CA GLY A 146 6.01 -18.80 5.97
C GLY A 146 4.66 -18.31 6.53
N PHE A 147 3.84 -17.67 5.71
CA PHE A 147 2.50 -17.22 6.07
C PHE A 147 1.58 -18.42 6.37
N TYR A 148 1.47 -19.37 5.44
CA TYR A 148 0.57 -20.51 5.63
C TYR A 148 1.08 -21.52 6.66
N ASP A 149 2.39 -21.67 6.86
CA ASP A 149 2.95 -22.46 7.95
C ASP A 149 2.52 -21.91 9.33
N ALA A 150 2.53 -20.58 9.50
CA ALA A 150 2.04 -19.94 10.72
C ALA A 150 0.53 -20.16 10.93
N LEU A 151 -0.28 -19.98 9.87
CA LEU A 151 -1.73 -20.22 9.96
C LEU A 151 -2.04 -21.68 10.29
N GLY A 152 -1.37 -22.63 9.62
CA GLY A 152 -1.46 -24.05 9.90
C GLY A 152 -1.01 -24.42 11.33
N ALA A 153 -0.12 -23.64 11.93
CA ALA A 153 0.28 -23.77 13.33
C ALA A 153 -0.71 -23.14 14.33
N GLY A 154 -1.83 -22.57 13.85
CA GLY A 154 -2.86 -21.92 14.65
C GLY A 154 -2.47 -20.53 15.15
N ARG A 155 -1.63 -19.81 14.40
CA ARG A 155 -1.29 -18.41 14.68
C ARG A 155 -2.27 -17.46 13.98
N THR A 156 -2.33 -16.22 14.44
CA THR A 156 -3.19 -15.18 13.83
C THR A 156 -2.62 -14.71 12.50
N VAL A 157 -3.43 -14.02 11.69
CA VAL A 157 -3.02 -13.46 10.40
C VAL A 157 -1.87 -12.46 10.57
N GLU A 158 -1.88 -11.64 11.62
CA GLU A 158 -0.81 -10.67 11.90
C GLU A 158 0.51 -11.35 12.23
N PHE A 159 0.45 -12.46 12.99
CA PHE A 159 1.65 -13.25 13.25
C PHE A 159 2.13 -13.94 11.98
N ALA A 160 1.22 -14.50 11.19
CA ALA A 160 1.53 -15.17 9.93
C ALA A 160 2.21 -14.22 8.93
N HIS A 161 1.71 -12.99 8.80
CA HIS A 161 2.35 -11.95 7.99
C HIS A 161 3.79 -11.69 8.45
N LYS A 162 4.01 -11.49 9.76
CA LYS A 162 5.35 -11.29 10.31
C LYS A 162 6.28 -12.48 10.08
N LEU A 163 5.76 -13.71 10.19
CA LEU A 163 6.55 -14.91 9.93
C LEU A 163 6.92 -15.03 8.44
N GLY A 164 5.99 -14.74 7.53
CA GLY A 164 6.27 -14.69 6.09
C GLY A 164 7.35 -13.65 5.75
N CYS A 165 7.27 -12.44 6.31
CA CYS A 165 8.34 -11.44 6.18
C CYS A 165 9.69 -11.96 6.72
N ALA A 166 9.69 -12.61 7.88
CA ALA A 166 10.90 -13.20 8.44
C ALA A 166 11.48 -14.32 7.55
N ALA A 167 10.62 -15.14 6.94
CA ALA A 167 11.02 -16.21 6.02
C ALA A 167 11.77 -15.67 4.80
N ILE A 168 11.28 -14.57 4.18
CA ILE A 168 12.01 -13.87 3.10
C ILE A 168 13.44 -13.54 3.52
N ARG A 169 13.61 -12.96 4.72
CA ARG A 169 14.92 -12.54 5.23
C ARG A 169 15.82 -13.75 5.52
N LEU A 170 15.28 -14.83 6.08
CA LEU A 170 16.01 -16.07 6.35
C LEU A 170 16.46 -16.77 5.06
N ALA A 171 15.68 -16.66 3.99
CA ALA A 171 16.03 -17.16 2.66
C ALA A 171 17.12 -16.32 1.96
N GLY A 172 17.60 -15.25 2.61
CA GLY A 172 18.67 -14.38 2.14
C GLY A 172 18.24 -13.33 1.12
N VAL A 173 16.93 -13.04 1.00
CA VAL A 173 16.42 -12.03 0.06
C VAL A 173 16.08 -10.74 0.83
N PRO A 174 16.63 -9.57 0.45
CA PRO A 174 16.44 -8.31 1.19
C PRO A 174 15.10 -7.61 0.85
N GLU A 175 14.01 -8.37 0.80
CA GLU A 175 12.68 -7.91 0.38
C GLU A 175 11.59 -8.12 1.44
N GLN A 176 11.99 -8.42 2.69
CA GLN A 176 11.07 -8.69 3.80
C GLN A 176 10.10 -7.55 4.14
N LEU A 177 10.39 -6.32 3.70
CA LEU A 177 9.55 -5.14 3.92
C LEU A 177 8.54 -4.89 2.77
N THR A 178 8.59 -5.70 1.71
CA THR A 178 7.70 -5.55 0.55
C THR A 178 6.26 -5.96 0.86
N PRO A 179 5.99 -7.10 1.54
CA PRO A 179 4.64 -7.49 1.91
C PRO A 179 4.09 -6.61 3.04
N ILE A 180 2.89 -6.08 2.85
CA ILE A 180 2.17 -5.31 3.87
C ILE A 180 0.88 -5.99 4.27
N LEU A 181 0.42 -5.72 5.48
CA LEU A 181 -0.87 -6.18 5.99
C LEU A 181 -1.75 -4.97 6.32
N LEU A 182 -2.93 -4.94 5.72
CA LEU A 182 -4.01 -4.01 6.00
C LEU A 182 -5.09 -4.74 6.80
N ASN A 183 -5.63 -4.09 7.84
CA ASN A 183 -6.64 -4.69 8.72
C ASN A 183 -7.87 -3.80 8.82
N ASN A 184 -9.02 -4.26 8.31
CA ASN A 184 -10.26 -3.50 8.33
C ASN A 184 -10.82 -3.32 9.75
N LYS A 185 -10.60 -4.24 10.69
CA LYS A 185 -11.04 -4.06 12.09
C LYS A 185 -10.28 -2.95 12.80
N ARG A 186 -9.01 -2.72 12.47
CA ARG A 186 -8.28 -1.51 12.94
C ARG A 186 -8.73 -0.24 12.23
N ASN A 187 -9.19 -0.35 10.99
CA ASN A 187 -9.84 0.75 10.28
C ASN A 187 -11.25 1.05 10.84
N ILE A 188 -12.00 0.05 11.31
CA ILE A 188 -13.35 0.20 11.87
C ILE A 188 -13.31 0.59 13.36
N ASP A 189 -12.37 0.05 14.15
CA ASP A 189 -12.11 0.53 15.52
C ASP A 189 -11.57 1.97 15.51
N SER A 190 -10.95 2.43 14.41
CA SER A 190 -10.68 3.87 14.22
C SER A 190 -11.90 4.72 13.85
N PHE A 191 -13.06 4.11 13.58
CA PHE A 191 -14.31 4.82 13.29
C PHE A 191 -15.40 4.69 14.37
N LEU A 192 -15.33 3.71 15.28
CA LEU A 192 -16.45 3.42 16.20
C LEU A 192 -16.15 3.49 17.70
N ASP A 193 -14.91 3.71 18.15
CA ASP A 193 -14.63 3.93 19.57
C ASP A 193 -13.43 4.88 19.81
N LEU A 194 -13.67 6.20 19.75
CA LEU A 194 -12.82 7.16 20.46
C LEU A 194 -13.62 8.37 20.97
N PRO A 195 -13.67 8.62 22.28
CA PRO A 195 -13.55 9.99 22.76
C PRO A 195 -12.16 10.51 22.37
N ASN A 196 -12.14 11.23 21.25
CA ASN A 196 -11.25 12.34 20.87
C ASN A 196 -9.96 12.53 21.70
N GLU A 197 -8.93 11.71 21.45
CA GLU A 197 -7.54 12.15 21.54
C GLU A 197 -6.76 11.63 20.31
N PRO A 198 -6.17 12.51 19.48
CA PRO A 198 -5.62 12.12 18.18
C PRO A 198 -4.25 11.46 18.32
N ALA A 199 -4.03 10.40 17.53
CA ALA A 199 -2.70 9.95 17.16
C ALA A 199 -1.99 11.02 16.31
N PRO A 200 -0.64 11.03 16.25
CA PRO A 200 0.11 12.00 15.46
C PRO A 200 -0.29 11.98 13.98
N GLU A 201 -1.06 12.97 13.53
CA GLU A 201 -1.41 13.12 12.12
C GLU A 201 -0.13 13.38 11.31
N GLU A 202 0.15 12.57 10.28
CA GLU A 202 1.22 12.85 9.32
C GLU A 202 0.75 13.91 8.30
N LEU A 203 1.69 14.59 7.63
CA LEU A 203 1.32 15.52 6.55
C LEU A 203 0.67 14.76 5.38
N ASN A 204 -0.56 15.10 5.05
CA ASN A 204 -1.30 14.51 3.93
C ASN A 204 -1.28 15.42 2.69
N ASP A 205 -1.87 14.95 1.59
CA ASP A 205 -1.87 15.66 0.30
C ASP A 205 -2.57 17.02 0.39
N SER A 206 -3.66 17.12 1.17
CA SER A 206 -4.36 18.38 1.41
C SER A 206 -3.50 19.39 2.17
N ASP A 207 -2.70 18.95 3.14
CA ASP A 207 -1.76 19.81 3.87
C ASP A 207 -0.71 20.38 2.90
N ARG A 208 -0.20 19.56 1.96
CA ARG A 208 0.78 19.97 0.95
C ARG A 208 0.19 20.95 -0.06
N GLU A 209 -1.05 20.73 -0.49
CA GLU A 209 -1.78 21.67 -1.35
C GLU A 209 -1.98 23.02 -0.65
N ILE A 210 -2.36 23.02 0.63
CA ILE A 210 -2.52 24.25 1.41
C ILE A 210 -1.18 24.99 1.52
N LEU A 211 -0.08 24.30 1.86
CA LEU A 211 1.25 24.93 1.93
C LEU A 211 1.67 25.53 0.58
N THR A 212 1.39 24.82 -0.51
CA THR A 212 1.65 25.29 -1.87
C THR A 212 0.84 26.55 -2.18
N GLU A 213 -0.46 26.56 -1.89
CA GLU A 213 -1.33 27.72 -2.09
C GLU A 213 -0.84 28.93 -1.27
N LEU A 214 -0.46 28.72 -0.02
CA LEU A 214 -0.01 29.78 0.88
C LEU A 214 1.36 30.34 0.47
N LEU A 215 2.28 29.51 -0.02
CA LEU A 215 3.56 29.96 -0.57
C LEU A 215 3.35 30.89 -1.77
N ILE A 216 2.41 30.57 -2.64
CA ILE A 216 2.04 31.42 -3.79
C ILE A 216 1.41 32.72 -3.28
N ARG A 217 0.36 32.64 -2.45
CA ARG A 217 -0.40 33.80 -1.96
C ARG A 217 0.41 34.76 -1.09
N SER A 218 1.47 34.27 -0.44
CA SER A 218 2.36 35.11 0.37
C SER A 218 3.41 35.89 -0.46
N GLY A 219 3.51 35.63 -1.77
CA GLY A 219 4.55 36.18 -2.64
C GLY A 219 5.93 35.55 -2.38
N ARG A 220 6.02 34.50 -1.56
CA ARG A 220 7.30 33.85 -1.23
C ARG A 220 7.79 32.91 -2.33
N ALA A 221 6.88 32.49 -3.19
CA ALA A 221 7.18 31.71 -4.40
C ALA A 221 7.63 32.58 -5.59
N GLU A 222 7.50 33.92 -5.50
CA GLU A 222 7.92 34.84 -6.55
C GLU A 222 9.41 34.68 -6.86
N TYR A 223 9.78 34.72 -8.13
CA TYR A 223 11.16 34.58 -8.61
C TYR A 223 12.18 35.40 -7.79
N SER A 224 11.85 36.64 -7.43
CA SER A 224 12.70 37.55 -6.65
C SER A 224 12.92 37.09 -5.20
N ALA A 225 11.99 36.32 -4.64
CA ALA A 225 11.95 35.89 -3.24
C ALA A 225 12.51 34.47 -3.03
N ARG A 226 12.55 33.62 -4.06
CA ARG A 226 12.92 32.18 -3.95
C ARG A 226 14.26 31.94 -3.27
N LYS A 227 15.29 32.68 -3.65
CA LYS A 227 16.64 32.53 -3.07
C LYS A 227 16.65 32.90 -1.58
N ALA A 228 15.91 33.93 -1.19
CA ALA A 228 15.77 34.33 0.20
C ALA A 228 14.99 33.28 1.01
N LEU A 229 13.92 32.71 0.42
CA LEU A 229 13.16 31.62 1.03
C LEU A 229 14.06 30.39 1.28
N CYS A 230 14.83 29.94 0.28
CA CYS A 230 15.75 28.80 0.41
C CYS A 230 16.75 28.98 1.57
N ILE A 231 17.34 30.17 1.69
CA ILE A 231 18.26 30.50 2.79
C ILE A 231 17.56 30.40 4.15
N ARG A 232 16.34 30.93 4.27
CA ARG A 232 15.58 30.92 5.53
C ARG A 232 15.18 29.52 5.96
N ILE A 233 14.87 28.64 5.01
CA ILE A 233 14.51 27.24 5.28
C ILE A 233 15.74 26.34 5.42
N GLY A 234 16.92 26.81 5.00
CA GLY A 234 18.19 26.12 5.16
C GLY A 234 18.57 25.18 4.02
N ILE A 235 18.01 25.42 2.82
CA ILE A 235 18.34 24.67 1.60
C ILE A 235 19.34 25.47 0.78
N GLU A 236 20.38 24.80 0.27
CA GLU A 236 21.30 25.44 -0.66
C GLU A 236 20.63 25.64 -2.03
N ALA A 237 20.53 26.89 -2.48
CA ALA A 237 19.87 27.25 -3.74
C ALA A 237 20.56 26.72 -5.02
N ASN A 238 21.70 26.04 -4.90
CA ASN A 238 22.38 25.32 -5.98
C ASN A 238 21.88 23.87 -6.13
N GLN A 239 21.18 23.32 -5.11
CA GLN A 239 20.67 21.94 -5.10
C GLN A 239 19.32 21.81 -5.82
N LEU A 240 18.57 22.91 -5.98
CA LEU A 240 17.25 22.90 -6.59
C LEU A 240 17.34 23.41 -8.05
N GLY A 241 17.43 22.48 -9.00
CA GLY A 241 17.53 22.78 -10.44
C GLY A 241 16.34 23.60 -10.98
N PHE A 242 15.18 23.49 -10.33
CA PHE A 242 13.94 24.16 -10.71
C PHE A 242 13.84 25.63 -10.28
N LEU A 243 14.78 26.14 -9.47
CA LEU A 243 14.72 27.49 -8.93
C LEU A 243 14.60 28.62 -9.98
N ARG A 244 15.18 28.43 -11.17
CA ARG A 244 15.38 29.50 -12.15
C ARG A 244 14.42 29.50 -13.33
N GLN A 245 13.67 28.42 -13.55
CA GLN A 245 12.91 28.22 -14.79
C GLN A 245 11.41 27.96 -14.57
N SER A 246 11.01 27.63 -13.33
CA SER A 246 9.61 27.33 -13.00
C SER A 246 8.77 28.59 -12.78
N THR A 247 7.45 28.52 -13.06
CA THR A 247 6.50 29.55 -12.64
C THR A 247 6.42 29.60 -11.11
N ASP A 248 5.76 30.63 -10.54
CA ASP A 248 5.63 30.71 -9.08
C ASP A 248 4.80 29.55 -8.51
N ALA A 249 3.83 29.05 -9.27
CA ALA A 249 3.03 27.88 -8.89
C ALA A 249 3.86 26.59 -8.94
N ASP A 250 4.56 26.36 -10.05
CA ASP A 250 5.40 25.18 -10.23
C ASP A 250 6.52 25.14 -9.20
N PHE A 251 7.15 26.28 -8.91
CA PHE A 251 8.17 26.38 -7.87
C PHE A 251 7.64 26.02 -6.49
N ALA A 252 6.44 26.52 -6.13
CA ALA A 252 5.84 26.23 -4.82
C ALA A 252 5.51 24.73 -4.68
N LEU A 253 4.95 24.12 -5.72
CA LEU A 253 4.62 22.70 -5.75
C LEU A 253 5.88 21.84 -5.65
N GLU A 254 6.85 22.07 -6.55
CA GLU A 254 8.11 21.31 -6.61
C GLU A 254 8.93 21.43 -5.31
N LEU A 255 8.90 22.59 -4.64
CA LEU A 255 9.56 22.78 -3.37
C LEU A 255 8.90 21.97 -2.24
N ILE A 256 7.57 21.97 -2.15
CA ILE A 256 6.85 21.22 -1.11
C ILE A 256 6.98 19.71 -1.34
N ASP A 257 6.87 19.26 -2.60
CA ASP A 257 7.05 17.85 -2.96
C ASP A 257 8.48 17.38 -2.71
N TYR A 258 9.48 18.19 -3.09
CA TYR A 258 10.89 17.88 -2.78
C TYR A 258 11.08 17.70 -1.27
N LEU A 259 10.63 18.66 -0.47
CA LEU A 259 10.80 18.61 0.98
C LEU A 259 10.08 17.45 1.65
N HIS A 260 8.91 17.09 1.14
CA HIS A 260 8.17 15.93 1.61
C HIS A 260 8.86 14.61 1.22
N THR A 261 9.27 14.47 -0.04
CA THR A 261 9.93 13.25 -0.55
C THR A 261 11.30 13.02 0.08
N THR A 262 12.02 14.07 0.47
CA THR A 262 13.28 13.96 1.23
C THR A 262 13.10 13.89 2.74
N ASP A 263 11.85 13.88 3.23
CA ASP A 263 11.50 13.89 4.66
C ASP A 263 12.16 15.03 5.47
N ASP A 264 12.35 16.21 4.85
CA ASP A 264 12.99 17.37 5.50
C ASP A 264 11.96 18.22 6.26
N LYS A 265 11.53 17.65 7.39
CA LYS A 265 10.55 18.25 8.32
C LYS A 265 11.04 19.57 8.91
N GLN A 266 12.36 19.73 9.04
CA GLN A 266 12.95 20.95 9.58
C GLN A 266 12.73 22.13 8.61
N ALA A 267 12.94 21.92 7.31
CA ALA A 267 12.67 22.91 6.29
C ALA A 267 11.16 23.21 6.15
N LEU A 268 10.29 22.19 6.17
CA LEU A 268 8.83 22.36 6.18
C LEU A 268 8.37 23.19 7.39
N GLY A 269 8.90 22.90 8.58
CA GLY A 269 8.58 23.66 9.80
C GLY A 269 9.00 25.13 9.71
N LYS A 270 10.09 25.44 8.99
CA LYS A 270 10.52 26.81 8.72
C LYS A 270 9.64 27.48 7.66
N ILE A 271 9.16 26.77 6.63
CA ILE A 271 8.16 27.29 5.69
C ILE A 271 6.91 27.74 6.46
N CYS A 272 6.38 26.91 7.36
CA CYS A 272 5.20 27.28 8.14
C CYS A 272 5.43 28.54 9.00
N LYS A 273 6.63 28.71 9.58
CA LYS A 273 7.00 29.94 10.31
C LYS A 273 7.02 31.17 9.40
N GLU A 274 7.53 31.03 8.18
CA GLU A 274 7.55 32.12 7.21
C GLU A 274 6.13 32.51 6.76
N LEU A 275 5.24 31.53 6.59
CA LEU A 275 3.85 31.74 6.20
C LEU A 275 3.00 32.36 7.31
N GLU A 276 3.23 32.00 8.57
CA GLU A 276 2.54 32.59 9.72
C GLU A 276 2.72 34.10 9.84
N VAL A 277 3.86 34.64 9.43
CA VAL A 277 4.08 36.09 9.43
C VAL A 277 3.03 36.79 8.57
N VAL A 278 2.58 36.14 7.50
CA VAL A 278 1.62 36.66 6.51
C VAL A 278 0.19 36.27 6.87
N PHE A 279 -0.04 35.03 7.31
CA PHE A 279 -1.37 34.45 7.52
C PHE A 279 -1.74 34.25 9.00
N LYS A 280 -1.14 35.05 9.90
CA LYS A 280 -1.35 34.97 11.36
C LYS A 280 -2.83 35.04 11.80
N ARG A 281 -3.71 35.59 10.96
CA ARG A 281 -5.15 35.76 11.21
C ARG A 281 -5.92 35.49 9.93
N GLY A 282 -7.12 34.93 10.07
CA GLY A 282 -8.00 34.62 8.94
C GLY A 282 -8.12 33.13 8.66
N LYS A 283 -8.72 32.78 7.51
CA LYS A 283 -9.17 31.42 7.21
C LYS A 283 -8.07 30.34 7.26
N TYR A 284 -6.82 30.71 7.00
CA TYR A 284 -5.68 29.78 6.91
C TYR A 284 -4.87 29.61 8.21
N ALA A 285 -5.22 30.36 9.27
CA ALA A 285 -4.47 30.31 10.53
C ALA A 285 -4.63 28.95 11.24
N ALA A 286 -5.84 28.38 11.21
CA ALA A 286 -6.12 27.06 11.78
C ALA A 286 -5.40 25.95 11.00
N ASP A 287 -5.38 26.04 9.68
CA ASP A 287 -4.71 25.07 8.81
C ASP A 287 -3.20 25.08 9.06
N LEU A 288 -2.57 26.25 9.14
CA LEU A 288 -1.13 26.36 9.43
C LEU A 288 -0.74 25.82 10.82
N GLU A 289 -1.55 26.04 11.84
CA GLU A 289 -1.32 25.49 13.19
C GLU A 289 -1.49 23.96 13.19
N SER A 290 -2.48 23.44 12.47
CA SER A 290 -2.68 22.00 12.28
C SER A 290 -1.45 21.37 11.62
N ILE A 291 -1.02 21.89 10.47
CA ILE A 291 0.16 21.40 9.72
C ILE A 291 1.44 21.46 10.58
N LYS A 292 1.61 22.50 11.38
CA LYS A 292 2.74 22.61 12.31
C LYS A 292 2.70 21.59 13.44
N SER A 293 1.52 21.29 13.96
CA SER A 293 1.34 20.25 14.97
C SER A 293 1.82 18.90 14.42
N LYS A 294 1.40 18.56 13.19
CA LYS A 294 1.82 17.35 12.45
C LYS A 294 3.35 17.25 12.30
N LEU A 295 3.99 18.34 11.91
CA LEU A 295 5.46 18.40 11.75
C LEU A 295 6.25 18.27 13.07
N LYS A 296 5.66 18.64 14.21
CA LYS A 296 6.32 18.56 15.53
C LYS A 296 6.22 17.17 16.16
N THR A 297 5.17 16.42 15.87
CA THR A 297 4.91 15.12 16.50
C THR A 297 5.76 13.98 15.92
N GLN A 298 6.57 14.26 14.88
CA GLN A 298 7.42 13.29 14.19
C GLN A 298 8.94 13.56 14.36
N LEU A 299 9.32 14.40 15.33
CA LEU A 299 10.70 14.71 15.78
C LEU A 299 10.94 14.08 17.15
#